data_AF-A0A978VAP8-F1
#
_entry.id   AF-A0A978VAP8-F1
#
_cell.length_a   1.000
_cell.length_b   1.000
_cell.length_c   1.000
_cell.angle_alpha   90.00
_cell.angle_beta   90.00
_cell.angle_gamma   90.00
#
_symmetry.space_group_name_H-M   'P 1'
#
loop_
_entity.id
_entity.type
_entity.pdbx_description
1 polymer ?
#
loop_
_entity_poly.entity_id
_entity_poly.type
_entity_poly.pdbx_seq_one_letter_code
_entity_poly.pdbx_strand_id
1 'polypeptide(L)'
;MEMESCVPPGFRFHPTEEELVGYYLKRKIHSLKIDLDVIIDIDLYKMEPWDIQASCKLGYAEQNEWYFFSHKDKKYPTGTRTNRATAAGFWKATGRDKAVLSKERIIGMRKTLVFYKGRAPNGRKTDWIMHEYRLQTSDHAPPQAS
;
A
#
# COMPACT_ATOMS: atom_id res chain seq x y z
N MET A 1 -15.95 11.65 -19.98
CA MET A 1 -15.35 12.92 -19.53
C MET A 1 -14.57 12.59 -18.28
N GLU A 2 -13.26 12.44 -18.43
CA GLU A 2 -12.37 12.35 -17.27
C GLU A 2 -12.47 13.70 -16.56
N MET A 3 -12.81 13.65 -15.27
CA MET A 3 -12.93 14.84 -14.45
C MET A 3 -11.50 15.35 -14.25
N GLU A 4 -11.05 16.26 -15.11
CA GLU A 4 -9.86 17.06 -14.86
C GLU A 4 -10.10 17.71 -13.50
N SER A 5 -9.43 17.17 -12.47
CA SER A 5 -9.56 17.69 -11.13
C SER A 5 -9.09 19.13 -11.16
N CYS A 6 -9.96 20.05 -10.75
CA CYS A 6 -9.68 21.49 -10.67
C CYS A 6 -8.72 21.76 -9.50
N VAL A 7 -7.55 21.15 -9.53
CA VAL A 7 -6.50 21.34 -8.53
C VAL A 7 -5.56 22.43 -9.01
N PRO A 8 -5.32 23.48 -8.21
CA PRO A 8 -4.38 24.53 -8.59
C PRO A 8 -2.96 23.99 -8.85
N PRO A 9 -2.18 24.64 -9.72
CA PRO A 9 -0.78 24.30 -9.92
C PRO A 9 -0.01 24.23 -8.59
N GLY A 10 0.81 23.19 -8.43
CA GLY A 10 1.59 22.95 -7.21
C GLY A 10 0.88 22.07 -6.17
N PHE A 11 -0.41 21.82 -6.29
CA PHE A 11 -1.09 20.84 -5.44
C PHE A 11 -0.58 19.42 -5.73
N ARG A 12 -0.27 18.67 -4.66
CA ARG A 12 0.27 17.30 -4.75
C ARG A 12 -0.49 16.38 -3.82
N PHE A 13 -0.63 15.13 -4.24
CA PHE A 13 -1.12 14.08 -3.37
C PHE A 13 0.00 13.68 -2.39
N HIS A 14 -0.10 14.16 -1.14
CA HIS A 14 0.88 13.89 -0.09
C HIS A 14 0.17 13.58 1.24
N PRO A 15 -0.61 12.48 1.29
CA PRO A 15 -1.40 12.14 2.46
C PRO A 15 -0.52 11.69 3.63
N THR A 16 -0.96 12.00 4.84
CA THR A 16 -0.43 11.42 6.07
C THR A 16 -0.81 9.93 6.19
N GLU A 17 -0.11 9.20 7.05
CA GLU A 17 -0.46 7.80 7.35
C GLU A 17 -1.90 7.67 7.88
N GLU A 18 -2.32 8.66 8.69
CA GLU A 18 -3.68 8.74 9.22
C GLU A 18 -4.72 8.91 8.11
N GLU A 19 -4.47 9.77 7.13
CA GLU A 19 -5.37 9.97 5.99
C GLU A 19 -5.43 8.75 5.07
N LEU A 20 -4.27 8.13 4.78
CA LEU A 20 -4.20 6.89 4.00
C LEU A 20 -5.06 5.79 4.59
N VAL A 21 -4.98 5.57 5.91
CA VAL A 21 -5.72 4.50 6.57
C VAL A 21 -7.16 4.91 6.89
N GLY A 22 -7.33 6.06 7.54
CA GLY A 22 -8.58 6.52 8.14
C GLY A 22 -9.58 7.08 7.13
N TYR A 23 -9.11 7.65 6.02
CA TYR A 23 -9.95 8.15 4.93
C TYR A 23 -9.92 7.18 3.75
N TYR A 24 -8.78 7.02 3.06
CA TYR A 24 -8.72 6.31 1.77
C TYR A 24 -9.01 4.81 1.89
N LEU A 25 -8.21 4.09 2.69
CA LEU A 25 -8.35 2.65 2.85
C LEU A 25 -9.68 2.27 3.52
N LYS A 26 -10.08 3.00 4.57
CA LYS A 26 -11.36 2.78 5.24
C LYS A 26 -12.52 2.94 4.27
N ARG A 27 -12.57 4.01 3.46
CA ARG A 27 -13.62 4.20 2.45
C ARG A 27 -13.61 3.12 1.40
N LYS A 28 -12.44 2.75 0.88
CA LYS A 28 -12.29 1.65 -0.11
C LYS A 28 -12.90 0.34 0.41
N ILE A 29 -12.60 -0.04 1.65
CA ILE A 29 -13.12 -1.27 2.27
C ILE A 29 -14.64 -1.23 2.43
N HIS A 30 -15.19 -0.07 2.83
CA HIS A 30 -16.63 0.11 3.01
C HIS A 30 -17.36 0.45 1.69
N SER A 31 -16.69 0.38 0.54
CA SER A 31 -17.22 0.76 -0.78
C SER A 31 -17.84 2.17 -0.79
N LEU A 32 -17.27 3.08 0.01
CA LEU A 32 -17.68 4.48 0.06
C LEU A 32 -16.95 5.27 -1.03
N LYS A 33 -17.62 6.31 -1.55
CA LYS A 33 -17.02 7.22 -2.54
C LYS A 33 -15.75 7.87 -1.96
N ILE A 34 -14.70 7.90 -2.77
CA ILE A 34 -13.46 8.64 -2.52
C ILE A 34 -13.49 9.84 -3.47
N ASP A 35 -13.19 11.02 -2.94
CA ASP A 35 -13.09 12.22 -3.76
C ASP A 35 -11.73 12.17 -4.48
N LEU A 36 -11.75 12.39 -5.80
CA LEU A 36 -10.59 12.29 -6.71
C LEU A 36 -10.08 10.83 -6.86
N ASP A 37 -10.01 10.34 -8.10
CA ASP A 37 -9.50 8.99 -8.42
C ASP A 37 -7.96 8.94 -8.40
N VAL A 38 -7.36 9.33 -7.26
CA VAL A 38 -5.89 9.47 -7.09
C VAL A 38 -5.19 8.17 -6.70
N ILE A 39 -5.92 7.17 -6.21
CA ILE A 39 -5.39 5.84 -5.87
C ILE A 39 -6.10 4.80 -6.75
N ILE A 40 -5.33 4.09 -7.58
CA ILE A 40 -5.87 3.09 -8.50
C ILE A 40 -5.81 1.68 -7.91
N ASP A 41 -6.69 0.79 -8.38
CA ASP A 41 -6.59 -0.64 -8.08
C ASP A 41 -5.55 -1.31 -8.99
N ILE A 42 -4.64 -2.08 -8.39
CA ILE A 42 -3.70 -2.93 -9.13
C ILE A 42 -3.65 -4.33 -8.52
N ASP A 43 -3.30 -5.31 -9.35
CA ASP A 43 -2.90 -6.64 -8.87
C ASP A 43 -1.38 -6.64 -8.64
N LEU A 44 -0.99 -6.32 -7.40
CA LEU A 44 0.41 -6.20 -7.02
C LEU A 44 1.23 -7.47 -7.31
N TYR A 45 0.62 -8.64 -7.29
CA TYR A 45 1.33 -9.92 -7.44
C TYR A 45 1.67 -10.27 -8.89
N LYS A 46 1.07 -9.54 -9.84
CA LYS A 46 1.32 -9.70 -11.28
C LYS A 46 2.21 -8.61 -11.84
N MET A 47 2.72 -7.72 -11.00
CA MET A 47 3.48 -6.54 -11.42
C MET A 47 4.85 -6.52 -10.76
N GLU A 48 5.83 -6.01 -11.50
CA GLU A 48 7.12 -5.66 -10.95
C GLU A 48 7.09 -4.21 -10.43
N PRO A 49 7.99 -3.82 -9.52
CA PRO A 49 7.98 -2.47 -8.95
C PRO A 49 8.05 -1.35 -10.01
N TRP A 50 8.81 -1.55 -11.09
CA TRP A 50 8.94 -0.58 -12.18
C TRP A 50 7.69 -0.49 -13.07
N ASP A 51 6.86 -1.53 -13.11
CA ASP A 51 5.58 -1.50 -13.83
C ASP A 51 4.56 -0.61 -13.10
N ILE A 52 4.65 -0.52 -11.77
CA ILE A 52 3.79 0.34 -10.94
C ILE A 52 3.98 1.81 -11.33
N GLN A 53 5.23 2.24 -11.54
CA GLN A 53 5.54 3.60 -11.99
C GLN A 53 4.91 3.91 -13.36
N ALA A 54 4.76 2.92 -14.24
CA ALA A 54 4.12 3.11 -15.55
C ALA A 54 2.60 3.23 -15.41
N SER A 55 1.99 2.41 -14.55
CA SER A 55 0.53 2.35 -14.36
C SER A 55 -0.04 3.49 -13.51
N CYS A 56 0.72 4.00 -12.54
CA CYS A 56 0.25 5.03 -11.59
C CYS A 56 0.54 6.47 -12.03
N LYS A 57 0.79 6.76 -13.32
CA LYS A 57 1.09 8.11 -13.80
C LYS A 57 -0.16 9.01 -13.85
N LEU A 58 -0.64 9.46 -12.69
CA LEU A 58 -1.53 10.63 -12.61
C LEU A 58 -0.66 11.91 -12.53
N GLY A 59 -0.52 12.62 -13.66
CA GLY A 59 -0.12 14.02 -13.67
C GLY A 59 1.38 14.35 -13.76
N TYR A 60 1.63 15.63 -14.04
CA TYR A 60 2.89 16.24 -14.46
C TYR A 60 3.93 16.37 -13.31
N ALA A 61 5.18 15.99 -13.61
CA ALA A 61 6.43 16.06 -12.83
C ALA A 61 6.91 14.75 -12.15
N GLU A 62 8.20 14.73 -11.80
CA GLU A 62 8.92 13.65 -11.12
C GLU A 62 8.24 13.29 -9.79
N GLN A 63 7.46 12.20 -9.78
CA GLN A 63 6.91 11.60 -8.57
C GLN A 63 7.80 10.44 -8.16
N ASN A 64 8.18 10.39 -6.89
CA ASN A 64 8.97 9.29 -6.31
C ASN A 64 8.12 8.32 -5.47
N GLU A 65 6.82 8.58 -5.38
CA GLU A 65 5.85 7.80 -4.60
C GLU A 65 4.62 7.52 -5.44
N TRP A 66 4.10 6.30 -5.34
CA TRP A 66 2.88 5.86 -6.03
C TRP A 66 1.97 5.16 -5.03
N TYR A 67 0.67 5.39 -5.18
CA TYR A 67 -0.34 4.88 -4.27
C TYR A 67 -1.29 3.98 -5.06
N PHE A 68 -1.59 2.82 -4.50
CA PHE A 68 -2.50 1.86 -5.11
C PHE A 68 -3.25 1.05 -4.05
N PHE A 69 -4.43 0.58 -4.41
CA PHE A 69 -5.12 -0.48 -3.70
C PHE A 69 -4.74 -1.83 -4.31
N SER A 70 -4.55 -2.82 -3.45
CA SER A 70 -4.36 -4.21 -3.87
C SER A 70 -5.10 -5.11 -2.90
N HIS A 71 -5.72 -6.16 -3.43
CA HIS A 71 -6.22 -7.24 -2.60
C HIS A 71 -5.06 -7.99 -1.96
N LYS A 72 -5.30 -8.58 -0.78
CA LYS A 72 -4.30 -9.41 -0.11
C LYS A 72 -4.37 -10.83 -0.67
N ASP A 73 -3.37 -11.24 -1.45
CA ASP A 73 -3.28 -12.62 -1.93
C ASP A 73 -2.76 -13.53 -0.80
N LYS A 74 -3.61 -14.45 -0.34
CA LYS A 74 -3.21 -15.43 0.65
C LYS A 74 -2.43 -16.53 -0.08
N LYS A 75 -1.15 -16.72 0.28
CA LYS A 75 -0.32 -17.80 -0.28
C LYS A 75 -0.94 -19.18 -0.08
N TYR A 76 -1.75 -19.34 0.97
CA TYR A 76 -2.51 -20.55 1.26
C TYR A 76 -3.92 -20.18 1.72
N PRO A 77 -4.96 -20.93 1.36
CA PRO A 77 -6.35 -20.66 1.77
C PRO A 77 -6.52 -20.49 3.29
N THR A 78 -5.75 -21.24 4.08
CA THR A 78 -5.80 -21.29 5.55
C THR A 78 -4.68 -20.51 6.24
N GLY A 79 -3.78 -19.86 5.49
CA GLY A 79 -2.59 -19.22 6.03
C GLY A 79 -2.68 -17.69 6.11
N THR A 80 -1.91 -17.11 7.03
CA THR A 80 -1.72 -15.65 7.12
C THR A 80 -0.59 -15.13 6.22
N ARG A 81 0.18 -16.05 5.61
CA ARG A 81 1.33 -15.74 4.76
C ARG A 81 0.84 -15.26 3.41
N THR A 82 1.21 -14.05 3.03
CA THR A 82 0.94 -13.47 1.71
C THR A 82 1.96 -13.98 0.70
N ASN A 83 1.54 -14.29 -0.54
CA ASN A 83 2.49 -14.55 -1.61
C ASN A 83 3.17 -13.23 -1.97
N ARG A 84 4.48 -13.20 -2.08
CA ARG A 84 5.23 -11.96 -2.32
C ARG A 84 6.29 -12.13 -3.39
N ALA A 85 6.24 -13.24 -4.13
CA ALA A 85 7.10 -13.46 -5.28
C ALA A 85 6.48 -12.83 -6.51
N THR A 86 7.32 -12.24 -7.34
CA THR A 86 7.00 -11.77 -8.69
C THR A 86 7.78 -12.61 -9.70
N ALA A 87 7.68 -12.34 -11.00
CA ALA A 87 8.43 -13.07 -12.01
C ALA A 87 9.94 -12.78 -11.90
N ALA A 88 10.30 -11.53 -11.63
CA ALA A 88 11.69 -11.07 -11.56
C ALA A 88 12.28 -11.08 -10.15
N GLY A 89 11.49 -11.25 -9.09
CA GLY A 89 11.97 -11.12 -7.72
C GLY A 89 10.98 -11.47 -6.61
N PHE A 90 11.17 -10.87 -5.44
CA PHE A 90 10.26 -11.02 -4.31
C PHE A 90 10.32 -9.85 -3.34
N TRP A 91 9.18 -9.56 -2.70
CA TRP A 91 9.07 -8.59 -1.61
C TRP A 91 9.37 -9.23 -0.25
N LYS A 92 10.33 -8.66 0.47
CA LYS A 92 10.73 -9.10 1.81
C LYS A 92 10.34 -8.05 2.84
N ALA A 93 9.58 -8.46 3.86
CA ALA A 93 9.28 -7.58 4.99
C ALA A 93 10.57 -7.20 5.74
N THR A 94 10.67 -5.94 6.15
CA THR A 94 11.79 -5.39 6.91
C THR A 94 11.29 -4.57 8.09
N GLY A 95 12.03 -4.60 9.19
CA GLY A 95 11.67 -3.90 10.43
C GLY A 95 10.45 -4.49 11.14
N ARG A 96 9.99 -3.78 12.18
CA ARG A 96 8.76 -4.08 12.91
C ARG A 96 7.57 -3.37 12.27
N ASP A 97 6.39 -3.96 12.35
CA ASP A 97 5.15 -3.28 11.96
C ASP A 97 4.95 -2.03 12.84
N LYS A 98 4.59 -0.92 12.21
CA LYS A 98 4.31 0.35 12.88
C LYS A 98 2.80 0.54 13.00
N ALA A 99 2.31 0.90 14.19
CA ALA A 99 0.92 1.29 14.36
C ALA A 99 0.64 2.63 13.67
N VAL A 100 -0.51 2.73 13.02
CA VAL A 100 -1.04 3.99 12.49
C VAL A 100 -2.11 4.47 13.46
N LEU A 101 -1.94 5.68 13.99
CA LEU A 101 -2.79 6.26 15.02
C LEU A 101 -3.68 7.37 14.43
N SER A 102 -4.88 7.50 14.98
CA SER A 102 -5.75 8.68 14.85
C SER A 102 -6.24 9.03 16.24
N LYS A 103 -5.96 10.25 16.72
CA LYS A 103 -6.32 10.70 18.08
C LYS A 103 -5.98 9.66 19.15
N GLU A 104 -4.74 9.14 19.11
CA GLU A 104 -4.20 8.11 20.02
C GLU A 104 -4.83 6.72 19.91
N ARG A 105 -5.79 6.51 19.00
CA ARG A 105 -6.37 5.19 18.73
C ARG A 105 -5.67 4.56 17.54
N ILE A 106 -5.31 3.27 17.67
CA ILE A 106 -4.81 2.50 16.54
C ILE A 106 -5.96 2.34 15.53
N ILE A 107 -5.73 2.77 14.30
CA ILE A 107 -6.66 2.63 13.18
C ILE A 107 -6.14 1.64 12.13
N GLY A 108 -4.86 1.28 12.19
CA GLY A 108 -4.24 0.35 11.26
C GLY A 108 -2.78 0.06 11.59
N MET A 109 -2.15 -0.69 10.69
CA MET A 109 -0.73 -1.03 10.77
C MET A 109 -0.06 -0.78 9.43
N ARG A 110 1.20 -0.34 9.48
CA ARG A 110 2.09 -0.22 8.32
C ARG A 110 3.20 -1.27 8.40
N LYS A 111 3.35 -2.06 7.34
CA LYS A 111 4.47 -2.98 7.14
C LYS A 111 5.35 -2.46 6.01
N THR A 112 6.67 -2.41 6.25
CA THR A 112 7.63 -2.02 5.22
C THR A 112 8.17 -3.26 4.52
N LEU A 113 8.22 -3.22 3.19
CA LEU A 113 8.80 -4.26 2.36
C LEU A 113 9.89 -3.67 1.47
N VAL A 114 10.89 -4.49 1.18
CA VAL A 114 11.94 -4.18 0.20
C VAL A 114 11.91 -5.24 -0.88
N PHE A 115 12.00 -4.82 -2.13
CA PHE A 115 12.07 -5.74 -3.25
C PHE A 115 13.50 -6.27 -3.45
N TYR A 116 13.58 -7.57 -3.69
CA TYR A 116 14.82 -8.27 -4.04
C TYR A 116 14.67 -8.86 -5.44
N LYS A 117 15.60 -8.53 -6.34
CA LYS A 117 15.64 -9.07 -7.70
C LYS A 117 16.34 -10.44 -7.72
N GLY A 118 15.76 -11.41 -8.43
CA GLY A 118 16.22 -12.80 -8.47
C GLY A 118 15.47 -13.74 -7.51
N ARG A 119 15.85 -15.02 -7.49
CA ARG A 119 15.14 -16.04 -6.70
C ARG A 119 15.54 -16.00 -5.22
N ALA A 120 14.55 -16.15 -4.34
CA ALA A 120 14.80 -16.36 -2.92
C ALA A 120 15.56 -17.68 -2.66
N PRO A 121 16.44 -17.75 -1.65
CA PRO A 121 16.82 -16.67 -0.72
C PRO A 121 17.92 -15.72 -1.27
N ASN A 122 18.52 -16.02 -2.43
CA ASN A 122 19.73 -15.38 -2.95
C ASN A 122 19.49 -14.10 -3.78
N GLY A 123 18.31 -13.49 -3.66
CA GLY A 123 18.00 -12.26 -4.39
C GLY A 123 18.89 -11.09 -3.99
N ARG A 124 19.09 -10.14 -4.91
CA ARG A 124 19.83 -8.89 -4.66
C ARG A 124 18.86 -7.81 -4.22
N LYS A 125 19.14 -7.16 -3.09
CA LYS A 125 18.33 -6.04 -2.56
C LYS A 125 18.30 -4.91 -3.60
N THR A 126 17.14 -4.27 -3.74
CA THR A 126 16.96 -3.07 -4.56
C THR A 126 16.51 -1.89 -3.70
N ASP A 127 16.37 -0.71 -4.30
CA ASP A 127 15.89 0.50 -3.61
C ASP A 127 14.36 0.64 -3.63
N TRP A 128 13.65 -0.31 -4.25
CA TRP A 128 12.19 -0.34 -4.24
C TRP A 128 11.67 -0.70 -2.85
N ILE A 129 10.93 0.24 -2.28
CA ILE A 129 10.29 0.14 -0.96
C ILE A 129 8.79 0.19 -1.14
N MET A 130 8.07 -0.62 -0.37
CA MET A 130 6.62 -0.57 -0.28
C MET A 130 6.19 -0.43 1.17
N HIS A 131 5.22 0.45 1.40
CA HIS A 131 4.51 0.57 2.66
C HIS A 131 3.12 -0.06 2.50
N GLU A 132 2.97 -1.28 3.02
CA GLU A 132 1.70 -2.01 3.04
C GLU A 132 0.90 -1.56 4.26
N TYR A 133 -0.17 -0.79 4.02
CA TYR A 133 -1.11 -0.35 5.04
C TYR A 133 -2.29 -1.32 5.16
N ARG A 134 -2.67 -1.66 6.39
CA ARG A 134 -3.86 -2.47 6.69
C ARG A 134 -4.73 -1.80 7.74
N LEU A 135 -6.04 -1.80 7.52
CA LEU A 135 -7.01 -1.33 8.49
C LEU A 135 -7.05 -2.29 9.69
N GLN A 136 -7.13 -1.76 10.91
CA GLN A 136 -7.42 -2.57 12.07
C GLN A 136 -8.92 -2.87 12.10
N THR A 137 -9.30 -4.14 11.96
CA THR A 137 -10.65 -4.61 12.26
C THR A 137 -10.74 -4.94 13.74
N SER A 138 -11.93 -4.76 14.34
CA SER A 138 -12.21 -5.09 15.75
C SER A 138 -11.82 -6.52 16.12
N ASP A 139 -11.79 -7.44 15.14
CA ASP A 139 -11.42 -8.85 15.32
C ASP A 139 -9.90 -9.09 15.51
N HIS A 140 -9.07 -8.05 15.40
CA HIS A 140 -7.62 -8.11 15.52
C HIS A 140 -7.05 -7.05 16.47
N ALA A 141 -7.83 -6.61 17.45
CA ALA A 141 -7.28 -5.88 18.59
C ALA A 141 -6.22 -6.77 19.27
N PRO A 142 -4.99 -6.28 19.53
CA PRO A 142 -4.11 -6.98 20.46
C PRO A 142 -4.86 -7.10 21.80
N PRO A 143 -4.72 -8.22 22.54
CA PRO A 143 -5.24 -8.28 23.89
C PRO A 143 -4.68 -7.09 24.66
N GLN A 144 -5.54 -6.24 25.20
CA GLN A 144 -5.11 -5.27 26.20
C GLN A 144 -4.57 -6.10 27.36
N ALA A 145 -3.27 -6.00 27.61
CA ALA A 145 -2.68 -6.54 28.83
C ALA A 145 -3.20 -5.69 29.99
N SER A 146 -4.02 -6.31 30.84
CA SER A 146 -4.38 -5.81 32.16
C SER A 146 -3.19 -5.89 33.13
#